data_AF-A0A1E1XNF3-F1
#
_entry.id   AF-A0A1E1XNF3-F1
#
_cell.length_a   1.000
_cell.length_b   1.000
_cell.length_c   1.000
_cell.angle_alpha   90.00
_cell.angle_beta   90.00
_cell.angle_gamma   90.00
#
_symmetry.space_group_name_H-M   'P 1'
#
loop_
_entity.id
_entity.type
_entity.pdbx_description
1 polymer ?
#
loop_
_entity_poly.entity_id
_entity_poly.type
_entity_poly.pdbx_seq_one_letter_code
_entity_poly.pdbx_strand_id
1 'polypeptide(L)'
;CSSSACKEPCGQLDCSRGRLLHNATTCGCCPVCVRTLGEGDACRNKEMASIPGGECGRMLSCVNGSCRRPESRACARDLLRQERHRGDFESPYRGPRPDCDDYGDYRPTRCKKGLT
;
A
#
# COMPACT_ATOMS: atom_id res chain seq x y z
N CYS A 1 -8.48 -30.71 2.34
CA CYS A 1 -8.59 -30.48 0.89
C CYS A 1 -8.58 -31.81 0.18
N SER A 2 -9.59 -32.07 -0.67
CA SER A 2 -9.70 -33.33 -1.42
C SER A 2 -8.90 -33.28 -2.72
N SER A 3 -8.56 -34.44 -3.27
CA SER A 3 -7.92 -34.59 -4.57
C SER A 3 -8.74 -34.02 -5.75
N SER A 4 -10.02 -33.72 -5.53
CA SER A 4 -10.91 -33.11 -6.51
C SER A 4 -11.02 -31.58 -6.43
N ALA A 5 -10.45 -30.95 -5.40
CA ALA A 5 -10.68 -29.53 -5.13
C ALA A 5 -10.16 -28.59 -6.24
N CYS A 6 -9.11 -28.99 -6.96
CA CYS A 6 -8.49 -28.18 -8.01
C CYS A 6 -8.80 -28.68 -9.45
N LYS A 7 -9.91 -29.40 -9.63
CA LYS A 7 -10.29 -29.94 -10.95
C LYS A 7 -10.82 -28.88 -11.92
N GLU A 8 -11.37 -27.79 -11.41
CA GLU A 8 -11.81 -26.68 -12.24
C GLU A 8 -10.62 -25.81 -12.66
N PRO A 9 -10.51 -25.45 -13.94
CA PRO A 9 -9.46 -24.56 -14.40
C PRO A 9 -9.64 -23.17 -13.77
N CYS A 10 -8.53 -22.57 -13.35
CA CYS A 10 -8.55 -21.21 -12.84
C CYS A 10 -8.95 -20.24 -13.96
N GLY A 11 -9.81 -19.28 -13.63
CA GLY A 11 -10.22 -18.23 -14.57
C GLY A 11 -9.04 -17.38 -15.04
N GLN A 12 -9.16 -16.81 -16.24
CA GLN A 12 -8.15 -15.91 -16.79
C GLN A 12 -8.02 -14.68 -15.89
N LEU A 13 -6.80 -14.38 -15.45
CA LEU A 13 -6.51 -13.37 -14.44
C LEU A 13 -5.64 -12.27 -15.03
N ASP A 14 -6.17 -11.06 -15.13
CA ASP A 14 -5.38 -9.86 -15.44
C ASP A 14 -4.78 -9.28 -14.16
N CYS A 15 -3.45 -9.31 -14.04
CA CYS A 15 -2.72 -8.79 -12.89
C CYS A 15 -1.67 -7.73 -13.25
N SER A 16 -1.89 -7.01 -14.35
CA SER A 16 -0.97 -6.01 -14.89
C SER A 16 -0.67 -4.84 -13.93
N ARG A 17 -1.55 -4.58 -12.95
CA ARG A 17 -1.44 -3.49 -11.96
C ARG A 17 -1.61 -3.97 -10.52
N GLY A 18 -1.03 -5.12 -10.17
CA GLY A 18 -1.17 -5.69 -8.83
C GLY A 18 -0.09 -6.69 -8.47
N ARG A 19 -0.31 -7.37 -7.34
CA ARG A 19 0.51 -8.51 -6.90
C ARG A 19 -0.25 -9.81 -7.09
N LEU A 20 0.43 -10.79 -7.68
CA LEU A 20 -0.10 -12.14 -7.83
C LEU A 20 0.18 -12.94 -6.55
N LEU A 21 -0.86 -13.48 -5.93
CA LEU A 21 -0.75 -14.39 -4.81
C LEU A 21 -1.09 -15.81 -5.29
N HIS A 22 -0.08 -16.67 -5.30
CA HIS A 22 -0.26 -18.09 -5.60
C HIS A 22 -0.95 -18.81 -4.44
N ASN A 23 -1.68 -19.87 -4.75
CA ASN A 23 -2.31 -20.77 -3.78
C ASN A 23 -3.24 -20.04 -2.78
N ALA A 24 -3.99 -19.07 -3.27
CA ALA A 24 -4.74 -18.11 -2.47
C ALA A 24 -6.22 -18.46 -2.29
N THR A 25 -6.79 -19.27 -3.19
CA THR A 25 -8.18 -19.71 -3.09
C THR A 25 -8.35 -20.90 -2.14
N THR A 26 -9.59 -21.31 -1.91
CA THR A 26 -9.92 -22.53 -1.16
C THR A 26 -9.05 -23.69 -1.64
N CYS A 27 -8.33 -24.32 -0.72
CA CYS A 27 -7.40 -25.42 -1.00
C CYS A 27 -6.16 -25.07 -1.84
N GLY A 28 -5.86 -23.78 -2.03
CA GLY A 28 -4.67 -23.32 -2.71
C GLY A 28 -4.65 -23.61 -4.21
N CYS A 29 -5.82 -23.81 -4.83
CA CYS A 29 -5.91 -24.29 -6.20
C CYS A 29 -5.59 -23.22 -7.25
N CYS A 30 -5.95 -21.96 -6.97
CA CYS A 30 -5.85 -20.89 -7.94
C CYS A 30 -5.09 -19.68 -7.38
N PRO A 31 -4.37 -18.96 -8.25
CA PRO A 31 -3.82 -17.67 -7.90
C PRO A 31 -4.94 -16.62 -7.83
N VAL A 32 -4.72 -15.57 -7.04
CA VAL A 32 -5.54 -14.36 -7.03
C VAL A 32 -4.67 -13.15 -7.29
N CYS A 33 -5.24 -12.13 -7.94
CA CYS A 33 -4.56 -10.87 -8.12
C CYS A 33 -5.08 -9.86 -7.10
N VAL A 34 -4.17 -9.23 -6.38
CA VAL A 34 -4.49 -8.13 -5.48
C VAL A 34 -4.04 -6.85 -6.15
N ARG A 35 -5.01 -6.05 -6.60
CA ARG A 35 -4.77 -4.80 -7.32
C ARG A 35 -4.21 -3.73 -6.40
N THR A 36 -3.29 -2.92 -6.89
CA THR A 36 -2.82 -1.74 -6.18
C THR A 36 -3.77 -0.57 -6.46
N LEU A 37 -4.43 -0.07 -5.41
CA LEU A 37 -5.39 1.02 -5.46
C LEU A 37 -4.68 2.37 -5.23
N GLY A 38 -5.07 3.39 -5.98
CA GLY A 38 -4.58 4.76 -5.88
C GLY A 38 -5.27 5.59 -4.79
N GLU A 39 -4.82 6.83 -4.63
CA GLU A 39 -5.46 7.79 -3.71
C GLU A 39 -6.86 8.15 -4.21
N GLY A 40 -7.86 8.07 -3.34
CA GLY A 40 -9.27 8.28 -3.67
C GLY A 40 -10.02 7.03 -4.16
N ASP A 41 -9.31 5.96 -4.52
CA ASP A 41 -9.95 4.72 -4.97
C ASP A 41 -10.77 4.08 -3.85
N ALA A 42 -11.89 3.45 -4.22
CA ALA A 42 -12.74 2.73 -3.29
C ALA A 42 -12.01 1.48 -2.78
N CYS A 43 -11.98 1.33 -1.45
CA CYS A 43 -11.35 0.20 -0.77
C CYS A 43 -12.34 -0.43 0.21
N ARG A 44 -12.12 -1.70 0.56
CA ARG A 44 -12.96 -2.43 1.53
C ARG A 44 -12.07 -3.04 2.61
N ASN A 45 -12.26 -2.60 3.85
CA ASN A 45 -11.73 -3.30 5.02
C ASN A 45 -12.59 -4.54 5.23
N LYS A 46 -12.16 -5.69 4.70
CA LYS A 46 -12.82 -6.96 5.04
C LYS A 46 -12.33 -7.39 6.42
N GLU A 47 -13.25 -7.49 7.38
CA GLU A 47 -12.98 -8.05 8.72
C GLU A 47 -12.79 -9.57 8.71
N MET A 48 -13.05 -10.24 7.58
CA MET A 48 -12.83 -11.66 7.40
C MET A 48 -11.45 -11.94 6.78
N ALA A 49 -10.85 -13.07 7.16
CA ALA A 49 -9.56 -13.62 6.67
C ALA A 49 -9.57 -14.05 5.18
N SER A 50 -10.26 -13.28 4.34
CA SER A 50 -10.33 -13.46 2.90
C SER A 50 -9.37 -12.49 2.25
N ILE A 51 -8.58 -12.98 1.29
CA ILE A 51 -7.62 -12.14 0.56
C ILE A 51 -8.39 -11.01 -0.16
N PRO A 52 -7.99 -9.73 0.06
CA PRO A 52 -8.67 -8.61 -0.56
C PRO A 52 -8.40 -8.58 -2.06
N GLY A 53 -9.39 -8.21 -2.89
CA GLY A 53 -9.18 -8.07 -4.34
C GLY A 53 -8.31 -6.86 -4.72
N GLY A 54 -8.11 -5.94 -3.78
CA GLY A 54 -7.22 -4.79 -3.95
C GLY A 54 -6.81 -4.18 -2.62
N GLU A 55 -5.62 -3.60 -2.60
CA GLU A 55 -5.00 -2.96 -1.45
C GLU A 55 -4.57 -1.55 -1.83
N CYS A 56 -4.72 -0.62 -0.88
CA CYS A 56 -4.21 0.73 -1.06
C CYS A 56 -2.69 0.69 -1.31
N GLY A 57 -2.23 1.50 -2.25
CA GLY A 57 -0.83 1.62 -2.60
C GLY A 57 0.02 2.18 -1.45
N ARG A 58 1.32 2.34 -1.70
CA ARG A 58 2.27 2.86 -0.72
C ARG A 58 1.79 4.17 -0.11
N MET A 59 1.97 4.28 1.20
CA MET A 59 1.57 5.45 2.01
C MET A 59 0.07 5.75 2.01
N LEU A 60 -0.77 4.82 1.56
CA LEU A 60 -2.22 4.94 1.59
C LEU A 60 -2.79 3.90 2.55
N SER A 61 -3.87 4.26 3.21
CA SER A 61 -4.63 3.39 4.10
C SER A 61 -6.10 3.50 3.76
N CYS A 62 -6.84 2.41 3.94
CA CYS A 62 -8.26 2.39 3.67
C CYS A 62 -9.03 3.06 4.81
N VAL A 63 -9.40 4.32 4.61
CA VAL A 63 -10.10 5.17 5.59
C VAL A 63 -11.51 5.47 5.06
N ASN A 64 -12.52 5.08 5.82
CA ASN A 64 -13.94 5.26 5.45
C ASN A 64 -14.28 4.73 4.04
N GLY A 65 -13.68 3.60 3.65
CA GLY A 65 -13.93 2.97 2.35
C GLY A 65 -13.23 3.63 1.16
N SER A 66 -12.28 4.55 1.40
CA SER A 66 -11.44 5.15 0.37
C SER A 66 -9.95 5.10 0.74
N CYS A 67 -9.08 4.87 -0.23
CA CYS A 67 -7.65 4.92 -0.01
C CYS A 67 -7.20 6.37 0.20
N ARG A 68 -6.73 6.69 1.40
CA ARG A 68 -6.28 8.03 1.77
C ARG A 68 -4.94 7.95 2.48
N ARG A 69 -4.14 9.00 2.37
CA ARG A 69 -2.93 9.11 3.18
C ARG A 69 -3.32 9.25 4.64
N PRO A 70 -2.81 8.40 5.54
CA PRO A 70 -3.15 8.47 6.96
C PRO A 70 -2.50 9.71 7.58
N GLU A 71 -3.31 10.69 8.00
CA GLU A 71 -2.83 11.87 8.74
C GLU A 71 -2.27 11.52 10.14
N SER A 72 -2.61 10.34 10.66
CA SER A 72 -2.07 9.81 11.92
C SER A 72 -0.58 9.49 11.82
N ARG A 73 -0.05 9.24 10.62
CA ARG A 73 1.36 8.88 10.40
C ARG A 73 2.21 10.14 10.20
N ALA A 74 3.28 10.27 11.00
CA ALA A 74 4.06 11.51 11.08
C ALA A 74 4.71 11.89 9.73
N CYS A 75 5.35 10.93 9.05
CA CYS A 75 6.06 11.21 7.81
C CYS A 75 5.10 11.52 6.65
N ALA A 76 4.01 10.76 6.53
CA ALA A 76 2.96 11.03 5.52
C ALA A 76 2.33 12.42 5.69
N ARG A 77 2.10 12.85 6.94
CA ARG A 77 1.60 14.20 7.27
C ARG A 77 2.58 15.30 6.91
N ASP A 78 3.86 15.11 7.20
CA ASP A 78 4.89 16.11 6.87
C ASP A 78 5.08 16.23 5.35
N LEU A 79 4.99 15.11 4.61
CA LEU A 79 4.93 15.14 3.14
C LEU A 79 3.73 15.90 2.61
N LEU A 80 2.52 15.64 3.15
CA LEU A 80 1.30 16.36 2.75
C LEU A 80 1.41 17.87 2.99
N ARG A 81 1.99 18.27 4.13
CA ARG A 81 2.28 19.68 4.42
C ARG A 81 3.23 20.26 3.38
N GLN A 82 4.33 19.59 3.10
CA GLN A 82 5.33 20.07 2.14
C GLN A 82 4.79 20.13 0.70
N GLU A 83 3.88 19.23 0.32
CA GLU A 83 3.19 19.24 -0.98
C GLU A 83 2.15 20.36 -1.08
N ARG A 84 1.39 20.65 0.00
CA ARG A 84 0.48 21.81 0.03
C ARG A 84 1.21 23.14 -0.15
N HIS A 85 2.42 23.26 0.36
CA HIS A 85 3.26 24.45 0.22
C HIS A 85 4.12 24.44 -1.06
N ARG A 86 3.85 23.58 -2.06
CA ARG A 86 4.66 23.47 -3.30
C ARG A 86 4.42 24.60 -4.31
N GLY A 87 3.50 25.52 -4.02
CA GLY A 87 3.28 26.75 -4.79
C GLY A 87 4.14 27.95 -4.38
N ASP A 88 4.76 27.94 -3.21
CA ASP A 88 5.66 29.01 -2.76
C ASP A 88 7.11 28.68 -3.18
N PHE A 89 7.55 29.33 -4.25
CA PHE A 89 8.93 29.31 -4.70
C PHE A 89 9.83 29.93 -3.61
N GLU A 90 10.91 29.24 -3.26
CA GLU A 90 12.04 29.75 -2.46
C GLU A 90 11.78 30.09 -0.98
N SER A 91 11.41 29.09 -0.16
CA SER A 91 11.67 29.19 1.28
C SER A 91 13.02 28.57 1.65
N PRO A 92 13.99 29.32 2.22
CA PRO A 92 15.26 28.79 2.72
C PRO A 92 15.12 27.85 3.93
N TYR A 93 13.91 27.73 4.49
CA TYR A 93 13.55 26.81 5.57
C TYR A 93 12.90 25.50 5.07
N ARG A 94 12.85 25.29 3.74
CA ARG A 94 12.32 24.05 3.17
C ARG A 94 13.34 22.94 3.40
N GLY A 95 13.25 22.30 4.55
CA GLY A 95 14.03 21.10 4.87
C GLY A 95 13.89 20.04 3.78
N PRO A 96 14.86 19.11 3.69
CA PRO A 96 14.83 18.04 2.69
C PRO A 96 13.50 17.27 2.77
N ARG A 97 13.03 16.79 1.60
CA ARG A 97 11.84 15.95 1.55
C ARG A 97 12.01 14.78 2.52
N PRO A 98 11.09 14.56 3.47
CA PRO A 98 11.24 13.50 4.44
C PRO A 98 11.19 12.13 3.75
N ASP A 99 12.06 11.23 4.18
CA ASP A 99 12.17 9.86 3.67
C ASP A 99 11.18 8.97 4.42
N CYS A 100 10.09 8.60 3.75
CA CYS A 100 9.02 7.80 4.34
C CYS A 100 9.08 6.35 3.85
N ASP A 101 8.63 5.43 4.70
CA ASP A 101 8.42 4.04 4.33
C ASP A 101 7.05 3.83 3.65
N ASP A 102 6.77 2.58 3.31
CA ASP A 102 5.55 2.20 2.60
C ASP A 102 4.27 2.39 3.44
N TYR A 103 4.40 2.61 4.75
CA TYR A 103 3.31 2.79 5.70
C TYR A 103 3.11 4.25 6.12
N GLY A 104 3.97 5.15 5.63
CA GLY A 104 3.92 6.57 5.95
C GLY A 104 4.62 6.94 7.25
N ASP A 105 5.41 6.03 7.82
CA ASP A 105 6.33 6.33 8.92
C ASP A 105 7.68 6.79 8.37
N TYR A 106 8.51 7.37 9.23
CA TYR A 106 9.87 7.74 8.86
C TYR A 106 10.71 6.50 8.62
N ARG A 107 11.43 6.46 7.49
CA ARG A 107 12.36 5.36 7.23
C ARG A 107 13.42 5.31 8.32
N PRO A 108 13.66 4.14 8.93
CA PRO A 108 14.71 4.02 9.93
C PRO A 108 16.08 4.20 9.25
N THR A 109 16.72 5.32 9.53
CA THR A 109 18.10 5.56 9.12
C THR A 109 19.04 4.72 10.00
N ARG A 110 19.78 3.79 9.40
CA ARG A 110 20.94 3.21 10.06
C ARG A 110 22.05 4.24 10.08
N CYS A 111 22.29 4.86 11.23
CA CYS A 111 23.48 5.69 11.41
C CYS A 111 24.72 4.83 11.11
N LYS A 112 25.66 5.36 10.31
CA LYS A 112 26.99 4.74 10.21
C LYS A 112 27.61 4.78 11.60
N LYS A 113 28.15 3.65 12.06
CA LYS A 113 28.89 3.57 13.32
C LYS A 113 30.12 4.50 13.19
N GLY A 114 30.16 5.58 13.96
CA GLY A 114 31.33 6.47 14.07
C GLY A 114 31.37 7.71 13.16
N LEU A 115 30.30 8.50 13.10
CA LEU A 115 30.46 9.95 12.88
C LEU A 115 30.44 10.62 14.26
N THR A 116 31.63 10.82 14.83
CA THR A 116 31.92 11.82 15.87
C THR A 116 32.23 13.15 15.22
#